data_AF-S4R8F7-F1
#
_entry.id   AF-S4R8F7-F1
#
_cell.length_a   1.000
_cell.length_b   1.000
_cell.length_c   1.000
_cell.angle_alpha   90.00
_cell.angle_beta   90.00
_cell.angle_gamma   90.00
#
_symmetry.space_group_name_H-M   'P 1'
#
loop_
_entity.id
_entity.type
_entity.pdbx_description
1 polymer ?
#
loop_
_entity_poly.entity_id
_entity_poly.type
_entity_poly.pdbx_seq_one_letter_code
_entity_poly.pdbx_strand_id
1 'polypeptide(L)'
;YFGEQVALYFAWLGFYTKMLSVAALVGLACFLFGAVNKEQSFCSEELCDDVTIITLLPLLSATCMYWGAGCSTTTFSLRSPALITHKAQPADDYNNLASMVFLEMWKRSQASLAFRWDLTAAAQAGPARPEYEARCSVKSRRYECVVRYKYTRSVGWCWVTKSTAMLSNLIRYIPLMLLIIASILGVIVYRLSIFIIFASSIPKQVSEIKVIGTLLTPQMATSITASVLNVIVIIILNKCYDRLALVLTDLACLAIQVEYLFKGLFHKFLFQFINYYSACFYIAFFKGKFISYPGDYTYLGVWRNEECSPAGCLVELTTQLTIVMGVKQILGNFQEIILPQLNRLIISALEKRRQRCPGQALLQFHRFELAKPVTDMESPLNRYCVGFIQFGFVTLFVASFPLSPLLALLNNVMEVRVDAWKLVTKTRRPVVSRASGIGAWEDILGVVATLSVLTNVCIVAFTSDIIPRLVYYYGYSAGHGTGFPTMRGYNENSLSVFNISDFQEQNIPDELPPCLWLRLYVCRYRDYRYPPGHPQAYSLNMQYWHVLAAKLAFVIV
;
A
#
# COMPACT_ATOMS: atom_id res chain seq x y z
N TYR A 1 7.92 2.38 35.24
CA TYR A 1 8.28 3.81 35.11
C TYR A 1 7.26 4.59 34.28
N PHE A 2 7.02 4.21 33.01
CA PHE A 2 6.13 4.93 32.09
C PHE A 2 4.66 4.50 32.12
N GLY A 3 4.31 3.44 32.84
CA GLY A 3 2.94 2.89 32.88
C GLY A 3 2.72 1.74 31.90
N GLU A 4 1.60 1.05 32.06
CA GLU A 4 1.28 -0.19 31.35
C GLU A 4 0.88 0.08 29.90
N GLN A 5 0.18 1.17 29.59
CA GLN A 5 -0.16 1.55 28.22
C GLN A 5 1.09 1.74 27.33
N VAL A 6 2.13 2.40 27.86
CA VAL A 6 3.39 2.61 27.15
C VAL A 6 4.18 1.30 27.09
N ALA A 7 4.18 0.50 28.16
CA ALA A 7 4.84 -0.80 28.18
C ALA A 7 4.25 -1.78 27.16
N LEU A 8 2.91 -1.80 27.02
CA LEU A 8 2.21 -2.59 25.99
C LEU A 8 2.65 -2.22 24.58
N TYR A 9 2.87 -0.93 24.30
CA TYR A 9 3.35 -0.47 22.99
C TYR A 9 4.72 -1.06 22.65
N PHE A 10 5.69 -0.94 23.57
CA PHE A 10 7.02 -1.52 23.36
C PHE A 10 7.00 -3.05 23.37
N ALA A 11 6.11 -3.68 24.15
CA ALA A 11 5.93 -5.13 24.13
C ALA A 11 5.39 -5.62 22.79
N TRP A 12 4.39 -4.93 22.22
CA TRP A 12 3.85 -5.20 20.89
C TRP A 12 4.90 -4.99 19.81
N LEU A 13 5.57 -3.83 19.81
CA LEU A 13 6.58 -3.50 18.80
C LEU A 13 7.76 -4.48 18.85
N GLY A 14 8.21 -4.86 20.05
CA GLY A 14 9.25 -5.86 20.25
C GLY A 14 8.83 -7.26 19.79
N PHE A 15 7.59 -7.67 20.09
CA PHE A 15 7.03 -8.94 19.60
C PHE A 15 6.92 -8.95 18.07
N TYR A 16 6.42 -7.86 17.49
CA TYR A 16 6.33 -7.67 16.03
C TYR A 16 7.70 -7.75 15.36
N THR A 17 8.72 -7.13 15.95
CA THR A 17 10.11 -7.17 15.43
C THR A 17 10.69 -8.58 15.48
N LYS A 18 10.42 -9.36 16.54
CA LYS A 18 10.84 -10.77 16.64
C LYS A 18 10.19 -11.63 15.56
N MET A 19 8.88 -11.50 15.35
CA MET A 19 8.18 -12.27 14.33
C MET A 19 8.61 -11.86 12.90
N LEU A 20 8.86 -10.56 12.67
CA LEU A 20 9.43 -10.07 11.42
C LEU A 20 10.80 -10.68 11.12
N SER A 21 11.61 -11.01 12.13
CA SER A 21 12.93 -11.63 11.89
C SER A 21 12.80 -12.99 11.20
N VAL A 22 11.80 -13.79 11.58
CA VAL A 22 11.51 -15.08 10.95
C VAL A 22 10.98 -14.87 9.53
N ALA A 23 10.03 -13.95 9.34
CA ALA A 23 9.50 -13.62 8.02
C ALA A 23 10.56 -13.06 7.07
N ALA A 24 11.48 -12.23 7.57
CA ALA A 24 12.59 -11.67 6.80
C ALA A 24 13.60 -12.74 6.37
N LEU A 25 13.90 -13.72 7.22
CA LEU A 25 14.76 -14.85 6.87
C LEU A 25 14.14 -15.70 5.76
N VAL A 26 12.86 -16.03 5.87
CA VAL A 26 12.15 -16.79 4.83
C VAL A 26 12.06 -15.98 3.53
N GLY A 27 11.65 -14.72 3.60
CA GLY A 27 11.58 -13.83 2.44
C GLY A 27 12.93 -13.65 1.73
N LEU A 28 14.02 -13.50 2.49
CA LEU A 28 15.38 -13.43 1.96
C LEU A 28 15.80 -14.75 1.31
N ALA A 29 15.52 -15.89 1.94
CA ALA A 29 15.83 -17.21 1.37
C ALA A 29 15.10 -17.43 0.04
N CYS A 30 13.82 -17.07 -0.04
CA CYS A 30 13.03 -17.15 -1.26
C CYS A 30 13.55 -16.21 -2.34
N PHE A 31 13.93 -14.98 -1.99
CA PHE A 31 14.54 -14.03 -2.91
C PHE A 31 15.88 -14.54 -3.46
N LEU A 32 16.76 -15.06 -2.60
CA LEU A 32 18.05 -15.63 -3.00
C LEU A 32 17.85 -16.87 -3.88
N PHE A 33 16.89 -17.72 -3.56
CA PHE A 33 16.54 -18.88 -4.39
C PHE A 33 16.04 -18.44 -5.77
N GLY A 34 15.20 -17.42 -5.86
CA GLY A 34 14.78 -16.82 -7.13
C GLY A 34 15.96 -16.22 -7.91
N ALA A 35 16.90 -15.57 -7.23
CA ALA A 35 18.10 -14.99 -7.83
C ALA A 35 19.06 -16.05 -8.40
N VAL A 36 19.22 -17.20 -7.74
CA VAL A 36 20.10 -18.30 -8.17
C VAL A 36 19.50 -19.05 -9.36
N ASN A 37 18.18 -19.28 -9.38
CA ASN A 37 17.50 -19.99 -10.47
C ASN A 37 17.20 -19.11 -11.71
N LYS A 38 17.69 -17.87 -11.71
CA LYS A 38 17.40 -16.82 -12.70
C LYS A 38 17.85 -17.15 -14.13
N GLU A 39 18.77 -18.10 -14.30
CA GLU A 39 19.34 -18.47 -15.61
C GLU A 39 18.64 -19.67 -16.26
N GLN A 40 17.69 -20.33 -15.59
CA GLN A 40 17.01 -21.52 -16.11
C GLN A 40 15.56 -21.28 -16.58
N SER A 41 15.07 -20.04 -16.56
CA SER A 41 13.71 -19.75 -17.05
C SER A 41 13.68 -19.62 -18.58
N PHE A 42 13.26 -20.68 -19.26
CA PHE A 42 13.10 -20.73 -20.73
C PHE A 42 12.37 -19.49 -21.32
N CYS A 43 11.35 -18.96 -20.62
CA CYS A 43 10.61 -17.79 -21.11
C CYS A 43 11.43 -16.50 -21.19
N SER A 44 12.46 -16.31 -20.35
CA SER A 44 13.33 -15.13 -20.41
C SER A 44 14.38 -15.25 -21.51
N GLU A 45 14.78 -16.47 -21.85
CA GLU A 45 15.73 -16.75 -22.93
C GLU A 45 15.08 -16.52 -24.29
N GLU A 46 13.83 -16.94 -24.50
CA GLU A 46 13.07 -16.68 -25.74
C GLU A 46 12.85 -15.19 -26.05
N LEU A 47 12.75 -14.34 -25.02
CA LEU A 47 12.66 -12.88 -25.20
C LEU A 47 14.02 -12.22 -25.50
N CYS A 48 15.11 -12.93 -25.23
CA CYS A 48 16.48 -12.47 -25.42
C CYS A 48 17.16 -13.07 -26.67
N ASP A 49 16.52 -14.03 -27.34
CA ASP A 49 17.01 -14.62 -28.58
C ASP A 49 16.90 -13.64 -29.76
N ASP A 50 18.04 -13.40 -30.43
CA ASP A 50 18.20 -12.41 -31.50
C ASP A 50 17.40 -12.73 -32.78
N VAL A 51 16.75 -13.90 -32.86
CA VAL A 51 16.07 -14.41 -34.07
C VAL A 51 14.58 -14.04 -34.12
N THR A 52 13.93 -13.82 -32.97
CA THR A 52 12.49 -13.53 -32.91
C THR A 52 12.21 -12.03 -32.75
N ILE A 53 11.96 -11.34 -33.86
CA ILE A 53 11.52 -9.93 -33.84
C ILE A 53 10.04 -9.88 -33.47
N ILE A 54 9.72 -9.53 -32.22
CA ILE A 54 8.34 -9.30 -31.77
C ILE A 54 8.06 -7.80 -31.77
N THR A 55 7.21 -7.36 -32.71
CA THR A 55 6.76 -5.96 -32.77
C THR A 55 5.56 -5.75 -31.85
N LEU A 56 5.78 -5.08 -30.71
CA LEU A 56 4.72 -4.71 -29.76
C LEU A 56 4.10 -3.36 -30.12
N LEU A 57 2.81 -3.21 -29.83
CA LEU A 57 2.10 -1.96 -30.04
C LEU A 57 2.49 -0.86 -29.03
N PRO A 58 2.64 0.41 -29.45
CA PRO A 58 3.03 1.50 -28.55
C PRO A 58 1.93 1.87 -27.54
N LEU A 59 2.33 1.97 -26.27
CA LEU A 59 1.43 2.15 -25.12
C LEU A 59 0.99 3.59 -24.84
N LEU A 60 1.60 4.65 -25.39
CA LEU A 60 1.05 6.03 -25.32
C LEU A 60 1.81 7.13 -26.08
N SER A 61 2.92 6.84 -26.75
CA SER A 61 3.65 7.84 -27.53
C SER A 61 3.83 7.37 -28.97
N ALA A 62 3.86 8.32 -29.89
CA ALA A 62 3.94 8.19 -31.34
C ALA A 62 5.19 7.46 -31.90
N THR A 63 5.83 6.60 -31.09
CA THR A 63 7.04 5.87 -31.42
C THR A 63 6.84 4.40 -31.06
N CYS A 64 6.69 3.52 -32.06
CA CYS A 64 6.90 2.09 -31.84
C CYS A 64 8.33 1.88 -31.34
N MET A 65 8.48 1.28 -30.15
CA MET A 65 9.75 0.69 -29.76
C MET A 65 9.87 -0.68 -30.44
N TYR A 66 10.80 -0.79 -31.38
CA TYR A 66 11.28 -2.08 -31.84
C TYR A 66 12.00 -2.77 -30.68
N TRP A 67 11.55 -3.97 -30.31
CA TRP A 67 12.35 -4.89 -29.52
C TRP A 67 13.22 -5.69 -30.49
N GLY A 68 14.28 -5.03 -30.97
CA GLY A 68 15.34 -5.66 -31.76
C GLY A 68 16.68 -5.30 -31.12
N ALA A 69 17.47 -6.31 -30.75
CA ALA A 69 18.88 -6.22 -30.34
C ALA A 69 19.21 -5.11 -29.30
N GLY A 70 19.01 -5.42 -28.01
CA GLY A 70 19.39 -4.55 -26.89
C GLY A 70 19.30 -5.26 -25.55
N CYS A 71 19.94 -6.42 -25.44
CA CYS A 71 19.77 -7.43 -24.38
C CYS A 71 20.25 -7.01 -22.95
N SER A 72 20.83 -5.82 -22.77
CA SER A 72 21.43 -5.42 -21.49
C SER A 72 20.49 -4.69 -20.51
N THR A 73 19.50 -3.93 -21.00
CA THR A 73 18.62 -3.11 -20.16
C THR A 73 17.27 -3.78 -19.89
N THR A 74 16.78 -4.49 -20.90
CA THR A 74 15.54 -5.27 -20.92
C THR A 74 15.62 -6.53 -20.08
N THR A 75 16.83 -7.05 -19.86
CA THR A 75 17.08 -8.17 -18.96
C THR A 75 16.76 -7.83 -17.51
N PHE A 76 16.83 -6.58 -17.02
CA PHE A 76 16.46 -6.26 -15.64
C PHE A 76 14.93 -6.18 -15.42
N SER A 77 14.19 -5.58 -16.36
CA SER A 77 12.73 -5.48 -16.33
C SER A 77 12.03 -6.81 -16.65
N LEU A 78 12.61 -7.67 -17.50
CA LEU A 78 12.10 -9.01 -17.77
C LEU A 78 12.60 -10.08 -16.79
N ARG A 79 13.78 -9.91 -16.15
CA ARG A 79 14.25 -10.84 -15.08
C ARG A 79 13.59 -10.59 -13.72
N SER A 80 13.04 -9.41 -13.45
CA SER A 80 12.43 -9.11 -12.15
C SER A 80 11.15 -9.92 -11.86
N PRO A 81 10.20 -10.13 -12.80
CA PRO A 81 9.08 -11.04 -12.60
C PRO A 81 9.53 -12.50 -12.38
N ALA A 82 10.55 -12.98 -13.10
CA ALA A 82 11.06 -14.34 -12.97
C ALA A 82 11.69 -14.59 -11.58
N LEU A 83 12.31 -13.57 -10.99
CA LEU A 83 12.84 -13.56 -9.62
C LEU A 83 11.74 -13.65 -8.56
N ILE A 84 10.52 -13.19 -8.88
CA ILE A 84 9.39 -13.05 -7.95
C ILE A 84 8.38 -14.21 -8.10
N THR A 85 8.19 -14.80 -9.28
CA THR A 85 6.95 -15.54 -9.57
C THR A 85 7.08 -17.05 -9.75
N HIS A 86 8.16 -17.60 -10.31
CA HIS A 86 8.08 -19.01 -10.76
C HIS A 86 8.23 -20.06 -9.66
N LYS A 87 8.76 -19.67 -8.48
CA LYS A 87 9.00 -20.60 -7.35
C LYS A 87 8.74 -20.00 -5.96
N ALA A 88 8.10 -18.82 -5.87
CA ALA A 88 7.79 -18.16 -4.59
C ALA A 88 6.47 -18.63 -3.95
N GLN A 89 5.70 -19.49 -4.63
CA GLN A 89 4.43 -20.02 -4.13
C GLN A 89 4.48 -20.59 -2.69
N PRO A 90 5.51 -21.36 -2.29
CA PRO A 90 5.61 -21.85 -0.90
C PRO A 90 5.83 -20.72 0.12
N ALA A 91 6.44 -19.61 -0.31
CA ALA A 91 6.69 -18.43 0.51
C ALA A 91 5.42 -17.62 0.73
N ASP A 92 4.54 -17.55 -0.28
CA ASP A 92 3.27 -16.82 -0.21
C ASP A 92 2.29 -17.52 0.74
N ASP A 93 2.20 -18.85 0.67
CA ASP A 93 1.41 -19.67 1.60
C ASP A 93 1.95 -19.55 3.04
N TYR A 94 3.28 -19.57 3.19
CA TYR A 94 3.93 -19.36 4.49
C TYR A 94 3.67 -17.96 5.04
N ASN A 95 3.76 -16.91 4.22
CA ASN A 95 3.60 -15.52 4.67
C ASN A 95 2.14 -15.19 5.03
N ASN A 96 1.17 -15.74 4.30
CA ASN A 96 -0.25 -15.66 4.65
C ASN A 96 -0.52 -16.34 5.99
N LEU A 97 0.01 -17.55 6.19
CA LEU A 97 -0.07 -18.27 7.46
C LEU A 97 0.65 -17.52 8.60
N ALA A 98 1.80 -16.91 8.31
CA ALA A 98 2.60 -16.18 9.29
C ALA A 98 1.86 -14.97 9.86
N SER A 99 1.04 -14.27 9.06
CA SER A 99 0.22 -13.16 9.54
C SER A 99 -0.84 -13.59 10.56
N MET A 100 -1.50 -14.73 10.33
CA MET A 100 -2.49 -15.31 11.25
C MET A 100 -1.83 -15.87 12.51
N VAL A 101 -0.71 -16.59 12.34
CA VAL A 101 0.09 -17.08 13.47
C VAL A 101 0.59 -15.91 14.34
N PHE A 102 1.01 -14.80 13.72
CA PHE A 102 1.41 -13.59 14.43
C PHE A 102 0.30 -13.07 15.33
N LEU A 103 -0.94 -12.96 14.83
CA LEU A 103 -2.07 -12.46 15.63
C LEU A 103 -2.39 -13.37 16.81
N GLU A 104 -2.49 -14.67 16.57
CA GLU A 104 -2.82 -15.63 17.63
C GLU A 104 -1.71 -15.71 18.70
N MET A 105 -0.45 -15.66 18.28
CA MET A 105 0.67 -15.59 19.22
C MET A 105 0.74 -14.25 19.97
N TRP A 106 0.33 -13.14 19.35
CA TRP A 106 0.21 -11.86 20.02
C TRP A 106 -0.90 -11.90 21.08
N LYS A 107 -2.09 -12.43 20.77
CA LYS A 107 -3.18 -12.58 21.73
C LYS A 107 -2.76 -13.35 22.98
N ARG A 108 -2.03 -14.46 22.78
CA ARG A 108 -1.45 -15.26 23.88
C ARG A 108 -0.44 -14.46 24.70
N SER A 109 0.42 -13.70 24.04
CA SER A 109 1.43 -12.85 24.70
C SER A 109 0.78 -11.72 25.49
N GLN A 110 -0.24 -11.06 24.92
CA GLN A 110 -1.03 -10.02 25.56
C GLN A 110 -1.74 -10.56 26.81
N ALA A 111 -2.36 -11.74 26.73
CA ALA A 111 -3.00 -12.38 27.88
C ALA A 111 -1.99 -12.68 29.01
N SER A 112 -0.79 -13.18 28.67
CA SER A 112 0.26 -13.41 29.66
C SER A 112 0.76 -12.12 30.30
N LEU A 113 0.88 -11.02 29.56
CA LEU A 113 1.28 -9.71 30.10
C LEU A 113 0.19 -9.11 30.97
N ALA A 114 -1.07 -9.21 30.54
CA ALA A 114 -2.22 -8.75 31.30
C ALA A 114 -2.33 -9.46 32.65
N PHE A 115 -2.01 -10.75 32.71
CA PHE A 115 -1.93 -11.50 33.96
C PHE A 115 -0.75 -11.05 34.83
N ARG A 116 0.47 -10.94 34.27
CA ARG A 116 1.68 -10.55 35.02
C ARG A 116 1.63 -9.12 35.58
N TRP A 117 0.84 -8.24 34.96
CA TRP A 117 0.71 -6.84 35.34
C TRP A 117 -0.60 -6.54 36.08
N ASP A 118 -1.38 -7.56 36.48
CA ASP A 118 -2.65 -7.42 37.19
C ASP A 118 -3.66 -6.49 36.49
N LEU A 119 -3.78 -6.63 35.16
CA LEU A 119 -4.61 -5.78 34.31
C LEU A 119 -6.00 -6.36 34.00
N THR A 120 -6.32 -7.55 34.49
CA THR A 120 -7.59 -8.26 34.21
C THR A 120 -8.83 -7.51 34.74
N ALA A 121 -8.69 -6.75 35.82
CA ALA A 121 -9.75 -5.92 36.40
C ALA A 121 -9.71 -4.43 35.94
N ALA A 122 -8.75 -4.05 35.08
CA ALA A 122 -8.47 -2.65 34.75
C ALA A 122 -9.35 -2.07 33.62
N ALA A 123 -10.54 -2.64 33.36
CA ALA A 123 -11.52 -2.04 32.47
C ALA A 123 -12.20 -0.83 33.15
N GLN A 124 -11.43 0.23 33.36
CA GLN A 124 -11.96 1.48 33.93
C GLN A 124 -12.70 2.26 32.83
N ALA A 125 -14.00 2.46 33.04
CA ALA A 125 -14.75 3.49 32.32
C ALA A 125 -14.03 4.83 32.50
N GLY A 126 -13.49 5.37 31.40
CA GLY A 126 -12.74 6.62 31.44
C GLY A 126 -13.61 7.80 31.90
N PRO A 127 -12.99 8.89 32.37
CA PRO A 127 -13.74 10.09 32.74
C PRO A 127 -14.52 10.62 31.54
N ALA A 128 -15.65 11.27 31.84
CA ALA A 128 -16.41 12.02 30.85
C ALA A 128 -15.59 13.21 30.34
N ARG A 129 -15.80 13.58 29.06
CA ARG A 129 -15.07 14.69 28.45
C ARG A 129 -15.64 16.04 28.91
N PRO A 130 -14.79 17.02 29.27
CA PRO A 130 -15.26 18.34 29.68
C PRO A 130 -16.02 19.07 28.56
N GLU A 131 -15.65 18.88 27.30
CA GLU A 131 -16.38 19.42 26.14
C GLU A 131 -17.80 18.86 26.02
N TYR A 132 -17.98 17.58 26.36
CA TYR A 132 -19.28 16.93 26.36
C TYR A 132 -20.14 17.46 27.51
N GLU A 133 -19.57 17.54 28.72
CA GLU A 133 -20.23 18.10 29.89
C GLU A 133 -20.63 19.57 29.68
N ALA A 134 -19.78 20.37 29.03
CA ALA A 134 -20.08 21.76 28.67
C ALA A 134 -21.24 21.88 27.67
N ARG A 135 -21.30 21.02 26.65
CA ARG A 135 -22.43 21.00 25.70
C ARG A 135 -23.74 20.57 26.37
N CYS A 136 -23.68 19.62 27.31
CA CYS A 136 -24.82 19.18 28.10
C CYS A 136 -25.30 20.27 29.08
N SER A 137 -24.39 20.98 29.75
CA SER A 137 -24.74 22.03 30.70
C SER A 137 -25.39 23.25 30.02
N VAL A 138 -24.99 23.59 28.80
CA VAL A 138 -25.63 24.65 27.99
C VAL A 138 -27.06 24.26 27.57
N LYS A 139 -27.32 22.99 27.25
CA LYS A 139 -28.69 22.48 26.96
C LYS A 139 -29.54 22.32 28.22
N SER A 140 -28.91 22.09 29.38
CA SER A 140 -29.58 21.93 30.68
C SER A 140 -30.26 23.19 31.22
N ARG A 141 -30.00 24.38 30.65
CA ARG A 141 -30.79 25.59 30.97
C ARG A 141 -32.23 25.56 30.41
N ARG A 142 -32.55 24.63 29.51
CA ARG A 142 -33.92 24.44 29.01
C ARG A 142 -34.65 23.23 29.60
N TYR A 143 -33.94 22.25 30.15
CA TYR A 143 -34.52 21.05 30.77
C TYR A 143 -33.54 20.51 31.82
N GLU A 144 -34.00 20.35 33.07
CA GLU A 144 -33.21 19.75 34.16
C GLU A 144 -32.74 18.34 33.77
N CYS A 145 -31.43 18.11 33.81
CA CYS A 145 -30.86 16.77 33.79
C CYS A 145 -30.36 16.43 35.19
N VAL A 146 -31.03 15.49 35.84
CA VAL A 146 -30.62 14.89 37.11
C VAL A 146 -29.23 14.29 36.95
N VAL A 147 -28.23 14.93 37.56
CA VAL A 147 -26.89 14.38 37.73
C VAL A 147 -27.01 13.17 38.67
N ARG A 148 -27.08 11.96 38.11
CA ARG A 148 -26.89 10.72 38.86
C ARG A 148 -25.57 10.09 38.44
N TYR A 149 -24.54 10.31 39.25
CA TYR A 149 -23.39 9.42 39.35
C TYR A 149 -23.91 8.02 39.73
N LYS A 150 -24.08 7.15 38.74
CA LYS A 150 -24.13 5.68 38.87
C LYS A 150 -24.26 5.13 37.45
N TYR A 151 -23.33 4.28 37.07
CA TYR A 151 -23.44 3.26 36.00
C TYR A 151 -24.54 3.52 34.98
N THR A 152 -24.18 3.86 33.74
CA THR A 152 -25.05 3.75 32.57
C THR A 152 -25.40 2.29 32.30
N ARG A 153 -26.17 1.68 33.21
CA ARG A 153 -26.99 0.52 32.91
C ARG A 153 -28.25 1.07 32.27
N SER A 154 -28.30 0.95 30.94
CA SER A 154 -29.50 0.92 30.10
C SER A 154 -30.66 1.80 30.59
N VAL A 155 -30.76 3.01 30.06
CA VAL A 155 -32.06 3.67 29.90
C VAL A 155 -32.98 2.67 29.20
N GLY A 156 -34.16 2.43 29.77
CA GLY A 156 -35.16 1.47 29.28
C GLY A 156 -35.46 1.65 27.80
N TRP A 157 -34.78 0.86 26.98
CA TRP A 157 -35.27 0.06 25.86
C TRP A 157 -36.62 0.48 25.27
N CYS A 158 -36.58 1.31 24.24
CA CYS A 158 -37.68 1.50 23.29
C CYS A 158 -37.16 1.20 21.88
N TRP A 159 -37.82 0.29 21.14
CA TRP A 159 -37.38 -0.11 19.79
C TRP A 159 -37.28 1.08 18.82
N VAL A 160 -38.11 2.10 19.01
CA VAL A 160 -38.14 3.33 18.19
C VAL A 160 -36.90 4.21 18.40
N THR A 161 -36.31 4.24 19.60
CA THR A 161 -35.07 4.99 19.87
C THR A 161 -33.84 4.25 19.34
N LYS A 162 -33.89 2.92 19.24
CA LYS A 162 -32.84 2.09 18.61
C LYS A 162 -32.80 2.30 17.09
N SER A 163 -33.96 2.33 16.42
CA SER A 163 -34.07 2.54 14.97
C SER A 163 -33.66 3.96 14.55
N THR A 164 -34.05 4.99 15.32
CA THR A 164 -33.66 6.39 15.07
C THR A 164 -32.18 6.66 15.38
N ALA A 165 -31.61 6.01 16.41
CA ALA A 165 -30.18 6.06 16.69
C ALA A 165 -29.34 5.31 15.64
N MET A 166 -29.80 4.14 15.17
CA MET A 166 -29.17 3.38 14.08
C MET A 166 -29.20 4.17 12.76
N LEU A 167 -30.33 4.77 12.40
CA LEU A 167 -30.46 5.61 11.21
C LEU A 167 -29.59 6.88 11.33
N SER A 168 -29.56 7.52 12.50
CA SER A 168 -28.68 8.66 12.78
C SER A 168 -27.19 8.28 12.70
N ASN A 169 -26.81 7.08 13.13
CA ASN A 169 -25.45 6.58 13.00
C ASN A 169 -25.12 6.31 11.52
N LEU A 170 -26.01 5.65 10.78
CA LEU A 170 -25.84 5.38 9.35
C LEU A 170 -25.69 6.68 8.54
N ILE A 171 -26.56 7.67 8.78
CA ILE A 171 -26.49 9.00 8.15
C ILE A 171 -25.16 9.71 8.48
N ARG A 172 -24.60 9.50 9.67
CA ARG A 172 -23.27 10.04 10.05
C ARG A 172 -22.11 9.33 9.35
N TYR A 173 -22.26 8.07 8.91
CA TYR A 173 -21.23 7.32 8.18
C TYR A 173 -21.26 7.56 6.66
N ILE A 174 -22.39 7.99 6.09
CA ILE A 174 -22.50 8.35 4.65
C ILE A 174 -21.48 9.42 4.20
N PRO A 175 -21.31 10.58 4.88
CA PRO A 175 -20.32 11.57 4.45
C PRO A 175 -18.89 11.05 4.56
N LEU A 176 -18.62 10.15 5.51
CA LEU A 176 -17.33 9.49 5.62
C LEU A 176 -17.09 8.58 4.41
N MET A 177 -18.07 7.76 4.01
CA MET A 177 -17.96 6.90 2.82
C MET A 177 -17.82 7.71 1.52
N LEU A 178 -18.56 8.80 1.37
CA LEU A 178 -18.42 9.68 0.20
C LEU A 178 -17.03 10.33 0.14
N LEU A 179 -16.49 10.76 1.29
CA LEU A 179 -15.16 11.36 1.34
C LEU A 179 -14.06 10.34 1.04
N ILE A 180 -14.25 9.08 1.46
CA ILE A 180 -13.37 7.96 1.11
C ILE A 180 -13.39 7.69 -0.40
N ILE A 181 -14.57 7.66 -1.02
CA ILE A 181 -14.68 7.47 -2.47
C ILE A 181 -14.03 8.64 -3.20
N ALA A 182 -14.28 9.87 -2.75
CA ALA A 182 -13.68 11.07 -3.33
C ALA A 182 -12.14 11.08 -3.19
N SER A 183 -11.59 10.60 -2.07
CA SER A 183 -10.14 10.49 -1.91
C SER A 183 -9.53 9.43 -2.82
N ILE A 184 -10.19 8.26 -2.96
CA ILE A 184 -9.75 7.21 -3.88
C ILE A 184 -9.73 7.74 -5.32
N LEU A 185 -10.84 8.35 -5.77
CA LEU A 185 -10.93 8.93 -7.11
C LEU A 185 -9.92 10.06 -7.31
N GLY A 186 -9.74 10.93 -6.31
CA GLY A 186 -8.77 12.02 -6.36
C GLY A 186 -7.33 11.54 -6.55
N VAL A 187 -6.92 10.50 -5.81
CA VAL A 187 -5.58 9.89 -5.96
C VAL A 187 -5.42 9.25 -7.34
N ILE A 188 -6.44 8.55 -7.85
CA ILE A 188 -6.41 7.93 -9.17
C ILE A 188 -6.26 9.00 -10.27
N VAL A 189 -7.13 10.03 -10.26
CA VAL A 189 -7.10 11.12 -11.26
C VAL A 189 -5.77 11.88 -11.22
N TYR A 190 -5.24 12.13 -10.03
CA TYR A 190 -3.92 12.75 -9.86
C TYR A 190 -2.81 11.94 -10.53
N ARG A 191 -2.79 10.61 -10.30
CA ARG A 191 -1.80 9.72 -10.90
C ARG A 191 -1.88 9.73 -12.42
N LEU A 192 -3.09 9.64 -12.97
CA LEU A 192 -3.34 9.72 -14.41
C LEU A 192 -2.83 11.05 -14.98
N SER A 193 -3.10 12.15 -14.29
CA SER A 193 -2.72 13.50 -14.72
C SER A 193 -1.19 13.69 -14.74
N ILE A 194 -0.48 13.20 -13.74
CA ILE A 194 1.00 13.24 -13.72
C ILE A 194 1.57 12.40 -14.85
N PHE A 195 1.05 11.19 -15.06
CA PHE A 195 1.52 10.34 -16.13
C PHE A 195 1.39 11.05 -17.49
N ILE A 196 0.27 11.69 -17.76
CA ILE A 196 0.04 12.47 -19.00
C ILE A 196 1.03 13.63 -19.11
N ILE A 197 1.23 14.41 -18.05
CA ILE A 197 2.18 15.53 -18.06
C ILE A 197 3.60 15.01 -18.37
N PHE A 198 4.04 13.92 -17.71
CA PHE A 198 5.35 13.35 -17.98
C PHE A 198 5.47 12.73 -19.36
N ALA A 199 4.43 12.06 -19.86
CA ALA A 199 4.40 11.50 -21.21
C ALA A 199 4.47 12.59 -22.29
N SER A 200 3.81 13.73 -22.06
CA SER A 200 3.80 14.88 -22.98
C SER A 200 5.05 15.77 -22.87
N SER A 201 5.62 15.88 -21.67
CA SER A 201 6.69 16.84 -21.36
C SER A 201 8.10 16.27 -21.46
N ILE A 202 8.30 14.95 -21.56
CA ILE A 202 9.63 14.40 -21.89
C ILE A 202 9.86 14.63 -23.39
N PRO A 203 10.66 15.62 -23.81
CA PRO A 203 10.93 15.85 -25.20
C PRO A 203 11.81 14.69 -25.70
N LYS A 204 11.65 14.32 -26.97
CA LYS A 204 12.44 13.31 -27.69
C LYS A 204 13.97 13.52 -27.60
N GLN A 205 14.41 14.66 -27.08
CA GLN A 205 15.81 15.10 -26.97
C GLN A 205 16.59 14.51 -25.78
N VAL A 206 15.95 13.87 -24.79
CA VAL A 206 16.69 13.16 -23.71
C VAL A 206 17.24 11.80 -24.20
N SER A 207 16.86 11.37 -25.41
CA SER A 207 17.31 10.11 -26.02
C SER A 207 18.75 10.13 -26.55
N GLU A 208 19.43 11.29 -26.61
CA GLU A 208 20.82 11.37 -27.10
C GLU A 208 21.88 11.09 -26.02
N ILE A 209 21.52 11.02 -24.74
CA ILE A 209 22.47 10.63 -23.68
C ILE A 209 22.49 9.10 -23.58
N LYS A 210 23.24 8.46 -24.49
CA LYS A 210 23.47 7.00 -24.59
C LYS A 210 23.85 6.31 -23.26
N VAL A 211 24.33 7.06 -22.26
CA VAL A 211 24.77 6.53 -20.96
C VAL A 211 23.59 6.29 -19.99
N ILE A 212 22.46 6.98 -20.15
CA ILE A 212 21.29 6.84 -19.26
C ILE A 212 20.24 5.87 -19.84
N GLY A 213 20.18 5.72 -21.17
CA GLY A 213 19.28 4.79 -21.84
C GLY A 213 19.60 3.30 -21.65
N THR A 214 20.82 2.97 -21.21
CA THR A 214 21.25 1.59 -20.93
C THR A 214 20.84 1.07 -19.55
N LEU A 215 20.25 1.90 -18.68
CA LEU A 215 19.82 1.48 -17.34
C LEU A 215 18.33 1.76 -17.04
N LEU A 216 17.74 2.83 -17.61
CA LEU A 216 16.32 3.17 -17.38
C LEU A 216 15.54 3.22 -18.70
N THR A 217 14.59 2.29 -18.85
CA THR A 217 13.54 2.45 -19.87
C THR A 217 12.69 3.69 -19.54
N PRO A 218 12.15 4.42 -20.54
CA PRO A 218 11.27 5.56 -20.31
C PRO A 218 10.07 5.23 -19.41
N GLN A 219 9.55 4.00 -19.50
CA GLN A 219 8.44 3.50 -18.68
C GLN A 219 8.82 3.25 -17.21
N MET A 220 10.03 2.72 -16.94
CA MET A 220 10.53 2.59 -15.57
C MET A 220 10.81 3.97 -14.97
N ALA A 221 11.33 4.90 -15.76
CA ALA A 221 11.56 6.27 -15.33
C ALA A 221 10.24 6.97 -14.95
N THR A 222 9.19 6.86 -15.78
CA THR A 222 7.86 7.43 -15.46
C THR A 222 7.23 6.74 -14.24
N SER A 223 7.39 5.43 -14.08
CA SER A 223 6.90 4.70 -12.91
C SER A 223 7.60 5.16 -11.61
N ILE A 224 8.93 5.34 -11.64
CA ILE A 224 9.69 5.83 -10.49
C ILE A 224 9.31 7.27 -10.16
N THR A 225 9.26 8.18 -11.13
CA THR A 225 8.90 9.58 -10.88
C THR A 225 7.47 9.71 -10.38
N ALA A 226 6.52 8.96 -10.96
CA ALA A 226 5.14 8.90 -10.48
C ALA A 226 5.07 8.38 -9.03
N SER A 227 5.85 7.34 -8.70
CA SER A 227 5.91 6.80 -7.34
C SER A 227 6.43 7.83 -6.32
N VAL A 228 7.47 8.59 -6.68
CA VAL A 228 8.04 9.65 -5.81
C VAL A 228 7.06 10.80 -5.61
N LEU A 229 6.42 11.27 -6.69
CA LEU A 229 5.40 12.33 -6.60
C LEU A 229 4.20 11.88 -5.76
N ASN A 230 3.78 10.63 -5.90
CA ASN A 230 2.75 10.04 -5.05
C ASN A 230 3.13 10.08 -3.56
N VAL A 231 4.39 9.81 -3.20
CA VAL A 231 4.85 9.93 -1.80
C VAL A 231 4.70 11.36 -1.27
N ILE A 232 5.02 12.37 -2.08
CA ILE A 232 4.88 13.79 -1.68
C ILE A 232 3.40 14.10 -1.40
N VAL A 233 2.50 13.66 -2.28
CA VAL A 233 1.06 13.86 -2.09
C VAL A 233 0.53 13.11 -0.88
N ILE A 234 0.96 11.86 -0.66
CA ILE A 234 0.58 11.10 0.53
C ILE A 234 0.95 11.87 1.80
N ILE A 235 2.14 12.48 1.87
CA ILE A 235 2.58 13.28 3.02
C ILE A 235 1.69 14.51 3.22
N ILE A 236 1.33 15.22 2.15
CA ILE A 236 0.46 16.41 2.23
C ILE A 236 -0.95 16.00 2.68
N LEU A 237 -1.53 14.98 2.04
CA LEU A 237 -2.87 14.50 2.35
C LEU A 237 -2.98 13.96 3.78
N ASN A 238 -1.95 13.29 4.30
CA ASN A 238 -1.94 12.82 5.70
C ASN A 238 -2.09 13.97 6.69
N LYS A 239 -1.49 15.15 6.43
CA LYS A 239 -1.70 16.33 7.28
C LYS A 239 -3.14 16.83 7.22
N CYS A 240 -3.76 16.79 6.05
CA CYS A 240 -5.17 17.16 5.88
C CYS A 240 -6.09 16.15 6.60
N TYR A 241 -5.82 14.84 6.46
CA TYR A 241 -6.61 13.78 7.08
C TYR A 241 -6.50 13.78 8.60
N ASP A 242 -5.35 14.14 9.17
CA ASP A 242 -5.21 14.30 10.61
C ASP A 242 -6.17 15.37 11.15
N ARG A 243 -6.31 16.49 10.43
CA ARG A 243 -7.27 17.55 10.79
C ARG A 243 -8.72 17.10 10.59
N LEU A 244 -8.99 16.46 9.47
CA LEU A 244 -10.32 15.98 9.14
C LEU A 244 -10.82 14.93 10.14
N ALA A 245 -9.96 14.00 10.56
CA ALA A 245 -10.29 12.98 11.55
C ALA A 245 -10.68 13.60 12.89
N LEU A 246 -9.99 14.65 13.35
CA LEU A 246 -10.35 15.39 14.56
C LEU A 246 -11.73 16.04 14.41
N VAL A 247 -11.95 16.79 13.33
CA VAL A 247 -13.25 17.45 13.05
C VAL A 247 -14.40 16.45 13.03
N LEU A 248 -14.24 15.33 12.33
CA LEU A 248 -15.27 14.27 12.26
C LEU A 248 -15.56 13.65 13.62
N THR A 249 -14.55 13.54 14.48
CA THR A 249 -14.71 12.94 15.81
C THR A 249 -15.36 13.92 16.78
N ASP A 250 -15.05 15.21 16.67
CA ASP A 250 -15.68 16.28 17.45
C ASP A 250 -17.16 16.46 17.08
N LEU A 251 -17.50 16.25 15.81
CA LEU A 251 -18.90 16.21 15.33
C LEU A 251 -19.67 15.02 15.91
N ALA A 252 -19.01 13.90 16.17
CA ALA A 252 -19.66 12.73 16.76
C ALA A 252 -20.01 12.89 18.25
N CYS A 253 -19.43 13.89 18.94
CA CYS A 253 -19.77 14.32 20.30
C CYS A 253 -19.85 13.16 21.33
N LEU A 254 -18.77 12.38 21.47
CA LEU A 254 -18.72 11.25 22.40
C LEU A 254 -18.56 11.70 23.86
N ALA A 255 -19.22 10.97 24.77
CA ALA A 255 -19.25 11.27 26.19
C ALA A 255 -17.96 10.88 26.92
N ILE A 256 -17.39 9.73 26.57
CA ILE A 256 -16.24 9.13 27.28
C ILE A 256 -14.95 9.41 26.50
N GLN A 257 -13.88 9.82 27.21
CA GLN A 257 -12.59 10.16 26.59
C GLN A 257 -11.98 8.97 25.82
N VAL A 258 -12.07 7.77 26.39
CA VAL A 258 -11.51 6.55 25.79
C VAL A 258 -12.20 6.22 24.46
N GLU A 259 -13.53 6.31 24.40
CA GLU A 259 -14.29 6.08 23.17
C GLU A 259 -14.00 7.13 22.10
N TYR A 260 -13.90 8.40 22.50
CA TYR A 260 -13.51 9.49 21.61
C TYR A 260 -12.14 9.23 20.97
N LEU A 261 -11.16 8.84 21.79
CA LEU A 261 -9.80 8.57 21.35
C LEU A 261 -9.77 7.41 20.35
N PHE A 262 -10.46 6.29 20.64
CA PHE A 262 -10.55 5.15 19.73
C PHE A 262 -11.28 5.49 18.43
N LYS A 263 -12.37 6.27 18.48
CA LYS A 263 -13.11 6.63 17.27
C LYS A 263 -12.30 7.56 16.36
N GLY A 264 -11.63 8.57 16.93
CA GLY A 264 -10.77 9.44 16.15
C GLY A 264 -9.58 8.72 15.55
N LEU A 265 -9.03 7.76 16.29
CA LEU A 265 -7.98 6.89 15.79
C LEU A 265 -8.44 6.00 14.64
N PHE A 266 -9.65 5.44 14.73
CA PHE A 266 -10.24 4.65 13.67
C PHE A 266 -10.44 5.47 12.40
N HIS A 267 -11.00 6.69 12.50
CA HIS A 267 -11.13 7.58 11.35
C HIS A 267 -9.77 7.91 10.72
N LYS A 268 -8.77 8.23 11.56
CA LYS A 268 -7.41 8.49 11.11
C LYS A 268 -6.81 7.29 10.38
N PHE A 269 -6.89 6.10 10.97
CA PHE A 269 -6.41 4.87 10.36
C PHE A 269 -7.09 4.62 9.01
N LEU A 270 -8.41 4.78 8.92
CA LEU A 270 -9.16 4.56 7.69
C LEU A 270 -8.67 5.49 6.56
N PHE A 271 -8.53 6.79 6.84
CA PHE A 271 -8.00 7.73 5.84
C PHE A 271 -6.56 7.42 5.45
N GLN A 272 -5.70 7.09 6.41
CA GLN A 272 -4.33 6.72 6.11
C GLN A 272 -4.25 5.41 5.32
N PHE A 273 -5.05 4.41 5.66
CA PHE A 273 -5.15 3.14 4.95
C PHE A 273 -5.47 3.38 3.48
N ILE A 274 -6.51 4.17 3.21
CA ILE A 274 -6.90 4.50 1.83
C ILE A 274 -5.79 5.29 1.13
N ASN A 275 -5.22 6.29 1.77
CA ASN A 275 -4.18 7.13 1.17
C ASN A 275 -2.91 6.32 0.81
N TYR A 276 -2.48 5.42 1.70
CA TYR A 276 -1.27 4.62 1.48
C TYR A 276 -1.48 3.47 0.49
N TYR A 277 -2.63 2.79 0.53
CA TYR A 277 -2.84 1.57 -0.24
C TYR A 277 -3.61 1.76 -1.54
N SER A 278 -4.38 2.84 -1.72
CA SER A 278 -5.21 3.05 -2.93
C SER A 278 -4.41 2.96 -4.23
N ALA A 279 -3.22 3.57 -4.28
CA ALA A 279 -2.34 3.48 -5.45
C ALA A 279 -1.86 2.04 -5.71
N CYS A 280 -1.53 1.28 -4.65
CA CYS A 280 -1.10 -0.10 -4.77
C CYS A 280 -2.26 -1.01 -5.22
N PHE A 281 -3.46 -0.83 -4.66
CA PHE A 281 -4.68 -1.54 -5.09
C PHE A 281 -5.04 -1.23 -6.54
N TYR A 282 -4.90 0.03 -6.97
CA TYR A 282 -5.12 0.43 -8.36
C TYR A 282 -4.15 -0.28 -9.31
N ILE A 283 -2.85 -0.29 -9.01
CA ILE A 283 -1.83 -0.97 -9.83
C ILE A 283 -2.08 -2.48 -9.87
N ALA A 284 -2.43 -3.08 -8.74
CA ALA A 284 -2.62 -4.52 -8.64
C ALA A 284 -3.85 -5.02 -9.42
N PHE A 285 -5.00 -4.34 -9.26
CA PHE A 285 -6.29 -4.89 -9.69
C PHE A 285 -6.99 -4.15 -10.83
N PHE A 286 -6.73 -2.85 -11.00
CA PHE A 286 -7.48 -2.02 -11.96
C PHE A 286 -6.66 -1.64 -13.19
N LYS A 287 -5.36 -1.39 -13.03
CA LYS A 287 -4.45 -1.03 -14.12
C LYS A 287 -4.33 -2.17 -15.12
N GLY A 288 -4.43 -1.86 -16.41
CA GLY A 288 -4.29 -2.86 -17.48
C GLY A 288 -5.44 -3.86 -17.63
N LYS A 289 -6.54 -3.76 -16.86
CA LYS A 289 -7.64 -4.75 -16.88
C LYS A 289 -8.88 -4.30 -17.64
N PHE A 290 -9.17 -3.01 -17.64
CA PHE A 290 -10.33 -2.43 -18.31
C PHE A 290 -9.94 -1.79 -19.65
N ILE A 291 -9.08 -2.45 -20.42
CA ILE A 291 -8.74 -2.04 -21.79
C ILE A 291 -9.29 -3.09 -22.74
N SER A 292 -9.83 -2.62 -23.85
CA SER A 292 -10.30 -3.48 -24.93
C SER A 292 -9.12 -3.82 -25.85
N TYR A 293 -9.28 -3.76 -27.17
CA TYR A 293 -8.23 -4.06 -28.14
C TYR A 293 -7.82 -2.78 -28.89
N PRO A 294 -6.67 -2.79 -29.59
CA PRO A 294 -6.14 -1.60 -30.25
C PRO A 294 -7.07 -0.88 -31.24
N GLY A 295 -8.04 -1.59 -31.82
CA GLY A 295 -9.00 -1.01 -32.76
C GLY A 295 -10.09 -0.19 -32.07
N ASP A 296 -10.44 -0.49 -30.83
CA ASP A 296 -11.50 0.20 -30.07
C ASP A 296 -11.11 0.28 -28.59
N TYR A 297 -10.39 1.34 -28.21
CA TYR A 297 -9.99 1.56 -26.82
C TYR A 297 -11.18 2.04 -25.98
N THR A 298 -11.23 1.60 -24.73
CA THR A 298 -12.17 2.15 -23.74
C THR A 298 -11.68 3.49 -23.22
N TYR A 299 -12.45 4.54 -23.49
CA TYR A 299 -12.17 5.91 -23.05
C TYR A 299 -12.97 6.26 -21.80
N LEU A 300 -12.30 6.85 -20.80
CA LEU A 300 -12.97 7.49 -19.67
C LEU A 300 -13.12 8.98 -19.95
N GLY A 301 -14.20 9.34 -20.64
CA GLY A 301 -14.38 10.67 -21.20
C GLY A 301 -13.44 10.88 -22.40
N VAL A 302 -12.48 11.79 -22.28
CA VAL A 302 -11.51 12.12 -23.36
C VAL A 302 -10.24 11.28 -23.25
N TRP A 303 -10.03 10.55 -22.15
CA TRP A 303 -8.73 9.98 -21.81
C TRP A 303 -8.69 8.46 -21.97
N ARG A 304 -7.60 7.94 -22.53
CA ARG A 304 -7.35 6.51 -22.70
C ARG A 304 -6.92 5.86 -21.37
N ASN A 305 -7.43 4.66 -21.07
CA ASN A 305 -7.06 3.89 -19.88
C ASN A 305 -5.57 3.46 -19.88
N GLU A 306 -4.95 3.40 -18.69
CA GLU A 306 -3.54 3.03 -18.51
C GLU A 306 -3.30 1.52 -18.74
N GLU A 307 -2.43 1.21 -19.70
CA GLU A 307 -1.91 -0.14 -19.96
C GLU A 307 -0.74 -0.52 -19.02
N CYS A 308 -0.54 -1.82 -18.81
CA CYS A 308 0.63 -2.35 -18.09
C CYS A 308 1.85 -2.43 -19.02
N SER A 309 3.06 -2.23 -18.48
CA SER A 309 4.30 -2.54 -19.21
C SER A 309 4.31 -4.00 -19.73
N PRO A 310 4.99 -4.32 -20.85
CA PRO A 310 5.09 -5.69 -21.37
C PRO A 310 5.60 -6.73 -20.35
N ALA A 311 6.46 -6.30 -19.41
CA ALA A 311 6.96 -7.13 -18.29
C ALA A 311 5.90 -7.40 -17.19
N GLY A 312 4.73 -6.78 -17.28
CA GLY A 312 3.62 -6.90 -16.34
C GLY A 312 3.57 -5.79 -15.29
N CYS A 313 2.40 -5.59 -14.67
CA CYS A 313 2.18 -4.58 -13.63
C CYS A 313 2.81 -4.95 -12.26
N LEU A 314 3.28 -6.19 -12.07
CA LEU A 314 3.87 -6.64 -10.81
C LEU A 314 5.16 -5.88 -10.46
N VAL A 315 5.98 -5.56 -11.46
CA VAL A 315 7.20 -4.78 -11.26
C VAL A 315 6.86 -3.34 -10.87
N GLU A 316 5.87 -2.72 -11.50
CA GLU A 316 5.37 -1.39 -11.13
C GLU A 316 4.79 -1.37 -9.71
N LEU A 317 4.10 -2.44 -9.30
CA LEU A 317 3.61 -2.58 -7.93
C LEU A 317 4.78 -2.67 -6.93
N THR A 318 5.79 -3.47 -7.26
CA THR A 318 6.98 -3.66 -6.44
C THR A 318 7.78 -2.37 -6.29
N THR A 319 7.95 -1.61 -7.38
CA THR A 319 8.64 -0.30 -7.33
C THR A 319 7.85 0.71 -6.51
N GLN A 320 6.52 0.78 -6.69
CA GLN A 320 5.65 1.64 -5.90
C GLN A 320 5.75 1.31 -4.40
N LEU A 321 5.67 0.04 -4.02
CA LEU A 321 5.77 -0.42 -2.63
C LEU A 321 7.15 -0.10 -2.04
N THR A 322 8.22 -0.40 -2.77
CA THR A 322 9.60 -0.18 -2.32
C THR A 322 9.85 1.31 -2.09
N ILE A 323 9.40 2.17 -3.00
CA ILE A 323 9.58 3.63 -2.89
C ILE A 323 8.72 4.18 -1.74
N VAL A 324 7.43 3.82 -1.66
CA VAL A 324 6.55 4.34 -0.61
C VAL A 324 7.03 3.89 0.77
N MET A 325 7.33 2.60 0.94
CA MET A 325 7.81 2.05 2.20
C MET A 325 9.18 2.62 2.56
N GLY A 326 10.15 2.60 1.63
CA GLY A 326 11.51 3.06 1.88
C GLY A 326 11.59 4.56 2.16
N VAL A 327 10.95 5.39 1.32
CA VAL A 327 10.98 6.86 1.48
C VAL A 327 10.21 7.28 2.74
N LYS A 328 9.03 6.72 2.99
CA LYS A 328 8.28 6.99 4.24
C LYS A 328 9.17 6.69 5.44
N GLN A 329 9.93 5.60 5.37
CA GLN A 329 10.71 5.18 6.51
C GLN A 329 11.91 6.07 6.79
N ILE A 330 12.61 6.42 5.72
CA ILE A 330 13.74 7.34 5.77
C ILE A 330 13.26 8.71 6.27
N LEU A 331 12.20 9.27 5.67
CA LEU A 331 11.67 10.58 6.05
C LEU A 331 11.09 10.58 7.47
N GLY A 332 10.40 9.51 7.87
CA GLY A 332 9.85 9.35 9.22
C GLY A 332 10.97 9.38 10.26
N ASN A 333 11.98 8.52 10.09
CA ASN A 333 13.13 8.45 11.00
C ASN A 333 13.89 9.78 11.05
N PHE A 334 14.09 10.45 9.91
CA PHE A 334 14.71 11.77 9.86
C PHE A 334 13.88 12.84 10.57
N GLN A 335 12.57 12.90 10.35
CA GLN A 335 11.69 13.86 11.02
C GLN A 335 11.67 13.62 12.54
N GLU A 336 11.59 12.36 12.97
CA GLU A 336 11.60 11.92 14.37
C GLU A 336 12.89 12.34 15.10
N ILE A 337 14.05 12.21 14.44
CA ILE A 337 15.37 12.49 15.05
C ILE A 337 15.74 13.98 14.92
N ILE A 338 15.58 14.58 13.75
CA ILE A 338 16.09 15.93 13.45
C ILE A 338 15.18 17.01 14.02
N LEU A 339 13.85 16.92 13.87
CA LEU A 339 12.93 17.97 14.33
C LEU A 339 13.06 18.30 15.82
N PRO A 340 13.17 17.34 16.77
CA PRO A 340 13.34 17.69 18.17
C PRO A 340 14.72 18.29 18.46
N GLN A 341 15.77 17.93 17.71
CA GLN A 341 17.09 18.53 17.87
C GLN A 341 17.12 19.97 17.35
N LEU A 342 16.57 20.20 16.16
CA LEU A 342 16.48 21.54 15.56
C LEU A 342 15.66 22.48 16.44
N ASN A 343 14.50 22.05 16.94
CA ASN A 343 13.69 22.84 17.86
C ASN A 343 14.45 23.23 19.12
N ARG A 344 15.23 22.31 19.70
CA ARG A 344 16.09 22.61 20.86
C ARG A 344 17.17 23.64 20.54
N LEU A 345 17.83 23.50 19.39
CA LEU A 345 18.86 24.45 18.96
C LEU A 345 18.26 25.85 18.78
N ILE A 346 17.12 25.95 18.08
CA ILE A 346 16.41 27.21 17.87
C ILE A 346 16.02 27.86 19.20
N ILE A 347 15.39 27.10 20.11
CA ILE A 347 14.98 27.64 21.41
C ILE A 347 16.21 28.09 22.22
N SER A 348 17.27 27.27 22.27
CA SER A 348 18.50 27.64 22.98
C SER A 348 19.19 28.89 22.39
N ALA A 349 19.09 29.10 21.07
CA ALA A 349 19.62 30.28 20.40
C ALA A 349 18.78 31.53 20.69
N LEU A 350 17.45 31.40 20.69
CA LEU A 350 16.52 32.47 21.06
C LEU A 350 16.68 32.87 22.55
N GLU A 351 16.98 31.92 23.42
CA GLU A 351 17.11 32.14 24.87
C GLU A 351 18.48 32.66 25.28
N LYS A 352 19.56 32.26 24.60
CA LYS A 352 20.87 32.92 24.74
C LYS A 352 20.80 34.42 24.44
N ARG A 353 19.84 34.86 23.63
CA ARG A 353 19.56 36.29 23.41
C ARG A 353 18.70 36.93 24.51
N ARG A 354 18.03 36.15 25.37
CA ARG A 354 16.96 36.61 26.28
C ARG A 354 17.33 36.63 27.77
N GLN A 355 18.32 35.87 28.26
CA GLN A 355 18.63 35.85 29.71
C GLN A 355 20.11 36.08 30.09
N ARG A 356 20.29 37.04 31.01
CA ARG A 356 21.39 37.16 31.99
C ARG A 356 21.12 36.17 33.14
N CYS A 357 22.07 35.26 33.38
CA CYS A 357 22.23 34.31 34.49
C CYS A 357 20.98 33.83 35.28
N PRO A 358 20.42 32.64 34.97
CA PRO A 358 19.45 31.99 35.83
C PRO A 358 20.11 30.96 36.79
N GLY A 359 19.63 30.88 38.04
CA GLY A 359 20.04 29.86 39.01
C GLY A 359 19.61 28.44 38.62
N GLN A 360 20.22 27.40 39.24
CA GLN A 360 20.00 25.97 38.91
C GLN A 360 18.53 25.53 38.91
N ALA A 361 17.69 26.04 39.83
CA ALA A 361 16.28 25.70 39.92
C ALA A 361 15.47 26.23 38.73
N LEU A 362 15.77 27.44 38.27
CA LEU A 362 15.14 28.00 37.07
C LEU A 362 15.56 27.19 35.84
N LEU A 363 16.81 26.74 35.75
CA LEU A 363 17.29 25.90 34.66
C LEU A 363 16.53 24.55 34.57
N GLN A 364 16.16 23.97 35.70
CA GLN A 364 15.40 22.72 35.76
C GLN A 364 13.92 22.91 35.37
N PHE A 365 13.30 23.99 35.85
CA PHE A 365 11.96 24.40 35.44
C PHE A 365 11.91 24.74 33.94
N HIS A 366 12.92 25.43 33.44
CA HIS A 366 13.07 25.80 32.04
C HIS A 366 13.25 24.58 31.12
N ARG A 367 14.05 23.59 31.55
CA ARG A 367 14.14 22.27 30.88
C ARG A 367 12.79 21.54 30.83
N PHE A 368 11.97 21.67 31.87
CA PHE A 368 10.63 21.11 31.90
C PHE A 368 9.68 21.85 30.94
N GLU A 369 9.75 23.18 30.86
CA GLU A 369 8.98 23.98 29.90
C GLU A 369 9.36 23.68 28.44
N LEU A 370 10.66 23.56 28.13
CA LEU A 370 11.16 23.20 26.79
C LEU A 370 10.84 21.76 26.37
N ALA A 371 10.71 20.84 27.32
CA ALA A 371 10.25 19.51 27.00
C ALA A 371 8.81 19.65 26.48
N LYS A 372 8.59 19.29 25.21
CA LYS A 372 7.25 19.35 24.63
C LYS A 372 6.30 18.52 25.52
N PRO A 373 5.13 19.04 25.91
CA PRO A 373 4.08 18.16 26.41
C PRO A 373 3.89 17.07 25.35
N VAL A 374 3.71 15.81 25.77
CA VAL A 374 3.29 14.76 24.85
C VAL A 374 1.96 15.25 24.28
N THR A 375 1.99 15.80 23.07
CA THR A 375 0.78 16.25 22.39
C THR A 375 -0.12 15.03 22.17
N ASP A 376 -1.44 15.22 22.05
CA ASP A 376 -2.35 14.10 21.76
C ASP A 376 -1.94 13.33 20.47
N MET A 377 -1.25 14.03 19.57
CA MET A 377 -0.62 13.50 18.34
C MET A 377 0.64 12.65 18.58
N GLU A 378 1.30 12.75 19.73
CA GLU A 378 2.45 11.92 20.13
C GLU A 378 2.07 10.83 21.14
N SER A 379 0.77 10.68 21.42
CA SER A 379 0.25 9.62 22.29
C SER A 379 0.63 8.23 21.75
N PRO A 380 0.85 7.24 22.63
CA PRO A 380 1.13 5.85 22.23
C PRO A 380 0.11 5.30 21.23
N LEU A 381 -1.15 5.78 21.30
CA LEU A 381 -2.21 5.40 20.37
C LEU A 381 -1.89 5.79 18.92
N ASN A 382 -1.40 7.00 18.68
CA ASN A 382 -1.08 7.44 17.32
C ASN A 382 0.15 6.71 16.75
N ARG A 383 1.06 6.24 17.60
CA ARG A 383 2.25 5.45 17.20
C ARG A 383 1.90 4.05 16.71
N TYR A 384 0.87 3.42 17.28
CA TYR A 384 0.36 2.15 16.74
C TYR A 384 -0.08 2.31 15.27
N CYS A 385 -0.73 3.41 14.89
CA CYS A 385 -1.16 3.64 13.50
C CYS A 385 0.01 3.51 12.49
N VAL A 386 1.19 4.05 12.83
CA VAL A 386 2.37 3.97 11.96
C VAL A 386 2.82 2.51 11.78
N GLY A 387 2.95 1.76 12.87
CA GLY A 387 3.33 0.35 12.84
C GLY A 387 2.29 -0.54 12.15
N PHE A 388 1.01 -0.17 12.20
CA PHE A 388 -0.09 -0.95 11.61
C PHE A 388 -0.18 -0.72 10.10
N ILE A 389 0.08 0.50 9.64
CA ILE A 389 0.28 0.75 8.21
C ILE A 389 1.53 0.02 7.71
N GLN A 390 2.59 -0.10 8.51
CA GLN A 390 3.74 -0.93 8.10
C GLN A 390 3.36 -2.42 8.04
N PHE A 391 2.59 -2.93 9.01
CA PHE A 391 2.08 -4.30 9.01
C PHE A 391 1.24 -4.61 7.76
N GLY A 392 0.38 -3.69 7.33
CA GLY A 392 -0.39 -3.89 6.10
C GLY A 392 0.49 -3.87 4.84
N PHE A 393 1.55 -3.05 4.74
CA PHE A 393 2.52 -3.13 3.63
C PHE A 393 3.25 -4.48 3.58
N VAL A 394 3.56 -5.06 4.74
CA VAL A 394 4.22 -6.36 4.83
C VAL A 394 3.29 -7.51 4.50
N THR A 395 2.01 -7.43 4.89
CA THR A 395 1.06 -8.55 4.77
C THR A 395 0.21 -8.50 3.51
N LEU A 396 -0.37 -7.36 3.13
CA LEU A 396 -1.32 -7.25 2.00
C LEU A 396 -0.66 -7.48 0.63
N PHE A 397 0.64 -7.21 0.49
CA PHE A 397 1.34 -7.21 -0.79
C PHE A 397 2.59 -8.11 -0.80
N VAL A 398 2.69 -9.05 0.12
CA VAL A 398 3.89 -9.90 0.29
C VAL A 398 4.19 -10.72 -0.96
N ALA A 399 3.13 -11.17 -1.67
CA ALA A 399 3.24 -11.94 -2.92
C ALA A 399 3.90 -11.15 -4.06
N SER A 400 3.93 -9.82 -3.97
CA SER A 400 4.62 -8.98 -4.95
C SER A 400 6.07 -8.70 -4.58
N PHE A 401 6.39 -8.60 -3.29
CA PHE A 401 7.71 -8.18 -2.82
C PHE A 401 8.14 -8.96 -1.56
N PRO A 402 8.85 -10.11 -1.72
CA PRO A 402 9.22 -10.98 -0.60
C PRO A 402 10.26 -10.36 0.34
N LEU A 403 10.96 -9.30 -0.06
CA LEU A 403 11.91 -8.57 0.79
C LEU A 403 11.24 -7.49 1.68
N SER A 404 9.92 -7.29 1.56
CA SER A 404 9.16 -6.35 2.41
C SER A 404 9.40 -6.57 3.91
N PRO A 405 9.33 -7.82 4.46
CA PRO A 405 9.58 -8.05 5.87
C PRO A 405 11.00 -7.65 6.32
N LEU A 406 11.99 -7.76 5.45
CA LEU A 406 13.37 -7.36 5.74
C LEU A 406 13.49 -5.84 5.90
N LEU A 407 12.87 -5.07 4.98
CA LEU A 407 12.82 -3.61 5.08
C LEU A 407 12.05 -3.15 6.33
N ALA A 408 11.04 -3.91 6.75
CA ALA A 408 10.28 -3.66 7.97
C ALA A 408 11.04 -4.05 9.26
N LEU A 409 11.95 -5.03 9.19
CA LEU A 409 12.78 -5.50 10.31
C LEU A 409 13.95 -4.55 10.61
N LEU A 410 14.74 -4.22 9.57
CA LEU A 410 15.41 -2.92 9.51
C LEU A 410 14.32 -1.87 9.76
N ASN A 411 14.57 -0.60 9.98
CA ASN A 411 13.48 0.22 10.53
C ASN A 411 12.91 -0.21 11.88
N ASN A 412 12.16 -1.30 12.10
CA ASN A 412 11.61 -1.59 13.43
C ASN A 412 12.70 -1.66 14.50
N VAL A 413 13.87 -2.21 14.16
CA VAL A 413 15.05 -2.18 15.03
C VAL A 413 15.49 -0.74 15.35
N MET A 414 15.41 0.19 14.40
CA MET A 414 15.69 1.61 14.61
C MET A 414 14.56 2.29 15.41
N GLU A 415 13.31 2.07 15.02
CA GLU A 415 12.09 2.64 15.60
C GLU A 415 12.01 2.36 17.10
N VAL A 416 12.22 1.09 17.51
CA VAL A 416 12.23 0.71 18.94
C VAL A 416 13.23 1.57 19.73
N ARG A 417 14.40 1.87 19.14
CA ARG A 417 15.46 2.66 19.80
C ARG A 417 15.17 4.15 19.76
N VAL A 418 14.72 4.67 18.61
CA VAL A 418 14.37 6.08 18.42
C VAL A 418 13.22 6.47 19.33
N ASP A 419 12.20 5.61 19.43
CA ASP A 419 11.04 5.84 20.29
C ASP A 419 11.39 5.78 21.77
N ALA A 420 12.21 4.82 22.19
CA ALA A 420 12.71 4.76 23.55
C ALA A 420 13.55 6.01 23.88
N TRP A 421 14.46 6.41 22.99
CA TRP A 421 15.27 7.61 23.18
C TRP A 421 14.44 8.89 23.24
N LYS A 422 13.43 9.02 22.37
CA LYS A 422 12.52 10.16 22.34
C LYS A 422 11.70 10.24 23.63
N LEU A 423 11.19 9.12 24.10
CA LEU A 423 10.40 9.06 25.34
C LEU A 423 11.23 9.41 26.58
N VAL A 424 12.48 8.94 26.64
CA VAL A 424 13.38 9.15 27.79
C VAL A 424 13.98 10.56 27.79
N THR A 425 14.31 11.12 26.61
CA THR A 425 15.13 12.33 26.53
C THR A 425 14.40 13.57 26.02
N LYS A 426 13.32 13.41 25.23
CA LYS A 426 12.69 14.51 24.47
C LYS A 426 11.31 14.92 24.97
N THR A 427 10.52 13.98 25.49
CA THR A 427 9.16 14.22 25.95
C THR A 427 9.08 14.39 27.46
N ARG A 428 8.07 15.12 27.94
CA ARG A 428 7.68 15.05 29.35
C ARG A 428 7.20 13.63 29.69
N ARG A 429 7.37 13.23 30.95
CA ARG A 429 6.86 11.93 31.42
C ARG A 429 5.34 11.88 31.22
N PRO A 430 4.80 10.90 30.47
CA PRO A 430 3.36 10.75 30.31
C PRO A 430 2.70 10.37 31.63
N VAL A 431 1.42 10.72 31.76
CA VAL A 431 0.60 10.23 32.87
C VAL A 431 0.42 8.72 32.72
N VAL A 432 0.63 7.99 33.80
CA VAL A 432 0.48 6.54 33.82
C VAL A 432 -0.98 6.18 33.64
N SER A 433 -1.26 5.38 32.60
CA SER A 433 -2.59 4.84 32.30
C SER A 433 -2.52 3.32 32.25
N ARG A 434 -3.51 2.68 32.88
CA ARG A 434 -3.69 1.23 32.84
C ARG A 434 -4.48 0.86 31.59
N ALA A 435 -4.00 -0.14 30.86
CA ALA A 435 -4.68 -0.71 29.70
C ALA A 435 -4.52 -2.23 29.73
N SER A 436 -5.60 -2.98 29.54
CA SER A 436 -5.57 -4.45 29.53
C SER A 436 -5.08 -5.06 28.22
N GLY A 437 -5.04 -4.26 27.14
CA GLY A 437 -4.57 -4.67 25.83
C GLY A 437 -4.39 -3.47 24.89
N ILE A 438 -4.10 -3.75 23.62
CA ILE A 438 -3.95 -2.71 22.58
C ILE A 438 -5.30 -2.07 22.19
N GLY A 439 -6.43 -2.67 22.60
CA GLY A 439 -7.78 -2.15 22.38
C GLY A 439 -8.29 -2.43 20.96
N ALA A 440 -9.03 -1.48 20.37
CA ALA A 440 -9.64 -1.60 19.02
C ALA A 440 -8.63 -1.92 17.90
N TRP A 441 -7.35 -1.69 18.17
CA TRP A 441 -6.26 -2.09 17.31
C TRP A 441 -6.19 -3.60 17.04
N GLU A 442 -6.53 -4.43 18.02
CA GLU A 442 -6.56 -5.88 17.84
C GLU A 442 -7.57 -6.29 16.76
N ASP A 443 -8.75 -5.69 16.79
CA ASP A 443 -9.80 -5.91 15.78
C ASP A 443 -9.34 -5.45 14.40
N ILE A 444 -8.71 -4.27 14.32
CA ILE A 444 -8.17 -3.74 13.06
C ILE A 444 -7.10 -4.68 12.48
N LEU A 445 -6.19 -5.20 13.30
CA LEU A 445 -5.19 -6.16 12.85
C LEU A 445 -5.83 -7.45 12.33
N GLY A 446 -6.88 -7.96 13.01
CA GLY A 446 -7.66 -9.10 12.54
C GLY A 446 -8.28 -8.89 11.17
N VAL A 447 -8.88 -7.71 10.94
CA VAL A 447 -9.44 -7.32 9.63
C VAL A 447 -8.36 -7.24 8.57
N VAL A 448 -7.22 -6.58 8.85
CA VAL A 448 -6.11 -6.45 7.89
C VAL A 448 -5.49 -7.80 7.56
N ALA A 449 -5.28 -8.68 8.55
CA ALA A 449 -4.76 -10.02 8.30
C ALA A 449 -5.72 -10.87 7.46
N THR A 450 -7.03 -10.80 7.72
CA THR A 450 -8.03 -11.50 6.90
C THR A 450 -8.04 -10.97 5.46
N LEU A 451 -7.98 -9.64 5.29
CA LEU A 451 -7.90 -9.00 3.97
C LEU A 451 -6.59 -9.36 3.25
N SER A 452 -5.49 -9.58 3.97
CA SER A 452 -4.20 -9.94 3.38
C SER A 452 -4.21 -11.27 2.65
N VAL A 453 -4.90 -12.28 3.20
CA VAL A 453 -5.05 -13.58 2.53
C VAL A 453 -5.75 -13.38 1.18
N LEU A 454 -6.90 -12.71 1.18
CA LEU A 454 -7.65 -12.44 -0.06
C LEU A 454 -6.84 -11.60 -1.05
N THR A 455 -6.13 -10.58 -0.57
CA THR A 455 -5.35 -9.68 -1.42
C THR A 455 -4.20 -10.42 -2.09
N ASN A 456 -3.44 -11.23 -1.35
CA ASN A 456 -2.31 -11.99 -1.91
C ASN A 456 -2.77 -13.04 -2.92
N VAL A 457 -3.83 -13.80 -2.62
CA VAL A 457 -4.40 -14.78 -3.55
C VAL A 457 -4.86 -14.10 -4.84
N CYS A 458 -5.54 -12.96 -4.75
CA CYS A 458 -5.93 -12.17 -5.90
C CYS A 458 -4.73 -11.58 -6.67
N ILE A 459 -3.65 -11.14 -6.00
CA ILE A 459 -2.42 -10.66 -6.66
C ILE A 459 -1.80 -11.79 -7.47
N VAL A 460 -1.69 -13.00 -6.90
CA VAL A 460 -1.17 -14.18 -7.59
C VAL A 460 -2.05 -14.54 -8.79
N ALA A 461 -3.39 -14.52 -8.64
CA ALA A 461 -4.28 -14.88 -9.74
C ALA A 461 -4.33 -13.83 -10.87
N PHE A 462 -4.47 -12.55 -10.53
CA PHE A 462 -4.79 -11.50 -11.51
C PHE A 462 -3.59 -10.66 -11.93
N THR A 463 -2.66 -10.37 -11.04
CA THR A 463 -1.52 -9.48 -11.29
C THR A 463 -0.28 -10.26 -11.75
N SER A 464 -0.07 -11.46 -11.20
CA SER A 464 1.04 -12.33 -11.61
C SER A 464 0.75 -13.06 -12.93
N ASP A 465 1.82 -13.53 -13.57
CA ASP A 465 1.76 -14.31 -14.81
C ASP A 465 1.82 -15.82 -14.55
N ILE A 466 1.64 -16.26 -13.30
CA ILE A 466 1.77 -17.67 -12.90
C ILE A 466 0.65 -18.52 -13.51
N ILE A 467 -0.61 -18.13 -13.30
CA ILE A 467 -1.77 -18.92 -13.76
C ILE A 467 -1.79 -19.09 -15.29
N PRO A 468 -1.61 -18.04 -16.11
CA PRO A 468 -1.56 -18.21 -17.57
C PRO A 468 -0.43 -19.16 -18.02
N ARG A 469 0.73 -19.12 -17.37
CA ARG A 469 1.84 -20.05 -17.64
C ARG A 469 1.51 -21.49 -17.28
N LEU A 470 0.86 -21.73 -16.13
CA LEU A 470 0.39 -23.08 -15.77
C LEU A 470 -0.64 -23.60 -16.77
N VAL A 471 -1.61 -22.77 -17.16
CA VAL A 471 -2.64 -23.15 -18.14
C VAL A 471 -2.00 -23.49 -19.49
N TYR A 472 -1.00 -22.71 -19.92
CA TYR A 472 -0.24 -23.04 -21.13
C TYR A 472 0.52 -24.37 -20.99
N TYR A 473 1.26 -24.55 -19.89
CA TYR A 473 2.07 -25.74 -19.63
C TYR A 473 1.23 -27.01 -19.63
N TYR A 474 0.06 -27.02 -18.97
CA TYR A 474 -0.78 -28.22 -18.87
C TYR A 474 -1.77 -28.37 -20.03
N GLY A 475 -2.25 -27.27 -20.63
CA GLY A 475 -3.35 -27.30 -21.60
C GLY A 475 -2.94 -27.08 -23.06
N TYR A 476 -1.86 -26.35 -23.33
CA TYR A 476 -1.53 -25.86 -24.68
C TYR A 476 -0.10 -26.16 -25.16
N SER A 477 0.77 -26.67 -24.28
CA SER A 477 2.18 -26.95 -24.59
C SER A 477 2.40 -28.21 -25.46
N ALA A 478 1.41 -29.12 -25.51
CA ALA A 478 1.53 -30.41 -26.18
C ALA A 478 1.69 -30.33 -27.71
N GLY A 479 1.44 -29.16 -28.31
CA GLY A 479 1.47 -28.95 -29.77
C GLY A 479 2.86 -28.76 -30.41
N HIS A 480 3.94 -28.63 -29.64
CA HIS A 480 5.30 -28.34 -30.16
C HIS A 480 6.19 -29.57 -30.42
N GLY A 481 5.59 -30.76 -30.55
CA GLY A 481 6.27 -31.93 -31.13
C GLY A 481 7.28 -32.67 -30.24
N THR A 482 7.41 -32.31 -28.96
CA THR A 482 8.37 -32.95 -28.03
C THR A 482 7.75 -34.05 -27.16
N GLY A 483 6.42 -34.25 -27.18
CA GLY A 483 5.72 -35.27 -26.38
C GLY A 483 5.67 -35.01 -24.86
N PHE A 484 6.41 -34.01 -24.37
CA PHE A 484 6.44 -33.57 -22.98
C PHE A 484 6.01 -32.11 -22.87
N PRO A 485 5.27 -31.72 -21.80
CA PRO A 485 4.89 -30.32 -21.60
C PRO A 485 6.14 -29.45 -21.40
N THR A 486 6.26 -28.38 -22.19
CA THR A 486 7.37 -27.43 -22.11
C THR A 486 6.85 -26.00 -22.10
N MET A 487 7.62 -25.07 -21.53
CA MET A 487 7.29 -23.64 -21.54
C MET A 487 7.69 -22.92 -22.84
N ARG A 488 8.18 -23.68 -23.84
CA ARG A 488 8.68 -23.15 -25.10
C ARG A 488 7.52 -22.71 -25.99
N GLY A 489 7.59 -21.53 -26.57
CA GLY A 489 6.52 -20.94 -27.40
C GLY A 489 5.44 -20.21 -26.59
N TYR A 490 5.61 -20.07 -25.27
CA TYR A 490 4.64 -19.38 -24.41
C TYR A 490 4.46 -17.91 -24.83
N ASN A 491 5.57 -17.20 -25.08
CA ASN A 491 5.52 -15.78 -25.42
C ASN A 491 4.76 -15.55 -26.73
N GLU A 492 5.00 -16.39 -27.74
CA GLU A 492 4.29 -16.31 -29.02
C GLU A 492 2.79 -16.64 -28.88
N ASN A 493 2.44 -17.66 -28.09
CA ASN A 493 1.03 -18.01 -27.85
C ASN A 493 0.30 -16.99 -26.95
N SER A 494 1.01 -16.30 -26.05
CA SER A 494 0.43 -15.32 -25.12
C SER A 494 0.10 -13.96 -25.75
N LEU A 495 0.54 -13.73 -26.99
CA LEU A 495 0.38 -12.47 -27.70
C LEU A 495 -0.65 -12.62 -28.82
N SER A 496 -1.67 -11.78 -28.82
CA SER A 496 -2.63 -11.67 -29.91
C SER A 496 -2.09 -10.79 -31.03
N VAL A 497 -2.49 -11.13 -32.25
CA VAL A 497 -2.08 -10.46 -33.49
C VAL A 497 -3.09 -9.35 -33.84
N PHE A 498 -2.60 -8.18 -34.24
CA PHE A 498 -3.38 -7.03 -34.68
C PHE A 498 -2.90 -6.53 -36.03
N ASN A 499 -3.83 -6.26 -36.95
CA ASN A 499 -3.52 -5.67 -38.24
C ASN A 499 -3.56 -4.13 -38.14
N ILE A 500 -2.50 -3.46 -38.56
CA ILE A 500 -2.36 -2.00 -38.44
C ILE A 500 -3.40 -1.25 -39.29
N SER A 501 -3.93 -1.87 -40.35
CA SER A 501 -5.01 -1.27 -41.15
C SER A 501 -6.32 -1.06 -40.39
N ASP A 502 -6.51 -1.78 -39.27
CA ASP A 502 -7.80 -1.85 -38.58
C ASP A 502 -7.90 -0.84 -37.42
N PHE A 503 -7.00 0.15 -37.39
CA PHE A 503 -7.09 1.29 -36.47
C PHE A 503 -8.26 2.22 -36.86
N GLN A 504 -9.05 2.62 -35.87
CA GLN A 504 -9.97 3.74 -36.01
C GLN A 504 -9.18 5.06 -36.09
N GLU A 505 -9.69 6.04 -36.85
CA GLU A 505 -9.02 7.34 -37.09
C GLU A 505 -8.55 8.06 -35.82
N GLN A 506 -9.30 7.94 -34.71
CA GLN A 506 -8.96 8.55 -33.41
C GLN A 506 -7.80 7.85 -32.68
N ASN A 507 -7.52 6.60 -33.04
CA ASN A 507 -6.57 5.71 -32.38
C ASN A 507 -5.24 5.60 -33.15
N ILE A 508 -5.13 6.26 -34.30
CA ILE A 508 -3.91 6.29 -35.12
C ILE A 508 -2.88 7.18 -34.40
N PRO A 509 -1.65 6.70 -34.17
CA PRO A 509 -0.60 7.52 -33.56
C PRO A 509 -0.20 8.70 -34.47
N ASP A 510 0.02 9.88 -33.87
CA ASP A 510 0.33 11.16 -34.56
C ASP A 510 1.60 11.11 -35.44
N GLU A 511 2.54 10.24 -35.10
CA GLU A 511 3.61 9.82 -36.01
C GLU A 511 3.43 8.33 -36.27
N LEU A 512 3.26 7.98 -37.56
CA LEU A 512 3.30 6.57 -37.93
C LEU A 512 4.67 6.02 -37.54
N PRO A 513 4.69 4.88 -36.85
CA PRO A 513 5.94 4.32 -36.38
C PRO A 513 6.88 3.98 -37.54
N PRO A 514 8.20 3.90 -37.29
CA PRO A 514 9.18 3.46 -38.29
C PRO A 514 8.90 2.04 -38.87
N CYS A 515 7.86 1.34 -38.38
CA CYS A 515 7.23 0.13 -38.95
C CYS A 515 6.91 0.22 -40.45
N LEU A 516 6.52 1.39 -40.96
CA LEU A 516 6.26 1.53 -42.40
C LEU A 516 7.52 1.38 -43.27
N TRP A 517 8.70 1.69 -42.72
CA TRP A 517 9.98 1.55 -43.43
C TRP A 517 10.40 0.08 -43.60
N LEU A 518 9.86 -0.83 -42.77
CA LEU A 518 10.11 -2.29 -42.80
C LEU A 518 8.95 -3.12 -43.40
N ARG A 519 7.89 -2.49 -43.94
CA ARG A 519 6.68 -3.18 -44.47
C ARG A 519 6.06 -4.17 -43.47
N LEU A 520 6.09 -3.86 -42.18
CA LEU A 520 5.40 -4.67 -41.17
C LEU A 520 3.94 -4.20 -41.09
N TYR A 521 3.02 -5.03 -41.57
CA TYR A 521 1.56 -4.76 -41.56
C TYR A 521 0.88 -5.21 -40.26
N VAL A 522 1.62 -5.88 -39.37
CA VAL A 522 1.07 -6.59 -38.22
C VAL A 522 1.83 -6.23 -36.95
N CYS A 523 1.09 -6.00 -35.86
CA CYS A 523 1.61 -5.78 -34.51
C CYS A 523 1.07 -6.85 -33.56
N ARG A 524 1.78 -7.09 -32.45
CA ARG A 524 1.35 -8.00 -31.39
C ARG A 524 1.04 -7.20 -30.11
N TYR A 525 0.03 -7.65 -29.37
CA TYR A 525 -0.35 -7.08 -28.08
C TYR A 525 -0.75 -8.18 -27.10
N ARG A 526 -0.68 -7.89 -25.81
CA ARG A 526 -0.90 -8.88 -24.75
C ARG A 526 -2.39 -9.01 -24.44
N ASP A 527 -3.07 -9.91 -25.14
CA ASP A 527 -4.43 -10.34 -24.84
C ASP A 527 -4.70 -11.71 -25.48
N TYR A 528 -5.82 -12.34 -25.13
CA TYR A 528 -6.24 -13.63 -25.65
C TYR A 528 -7.44 -13.45 -26.61
N ARG A 529 -7.15 -13.00 -27.83
CA ARG A 529 -8.15 -12.70 -28.87
C ARG A 529 -7.89 -13.46 -30.17
N TYR A 530 -8.94 -13.63 -30.97
CA TYR A 530 -8.81 -14.23 -32.29
C TYR A 530 -7.98 -13.36 -33.25
N PRO A 531 -7.16 -13.98 -34.12
CA PRO A 531 -6.32 -13.26 -35.08
C PRO A 531 -7.15 -12.56 -36.17
N PRO A 532 -6.54 -11.59 -36.89
CA PRO A 532 -7.16 -10.98 -38.06
C PRO A 532 -7.46 -12.05 -39.12
N GLY A 533 -8.63 -11.95 -39.78
CA GLY A 533 -9.10 -12.92 -40.77
C GLY A 533 -9.93 -14.09 -40.21
N HIS A 534 -10.04 -14.24 -38.90
CA HIS A 534 -10.99 -15.17 -38.28
C HIS A 534 -12.43 -14.64 -38.39
N PRO A 535 -13.48 -15.49 -38.53
CA PRO A 535 -14.88 -15.04 -38.58
C PRO A 535 -15.32 -14.21 -37.37
N GLN A 536 -14.64 -14.39 -36.23
CA GLN A 536 -14.84 -13.61 -35.01
C GLN A 536 -13.59 -12.79 -34.65
N ALA A 537 -12.98 -12.13 -35.64
CA ALA A 537 -11.76 -11.34 -35.48
C ALA A 537 -11.85 -10.39 -34.27
N TYR A 538 -10.76 -10.28 -33.51
CA TYR A 538 -10.62 -9.43 -32.32
C TYR A 538 -11.55 -9.73 -31.14
N SER A 539 -12.47 -10.70 -31.24
CA SER A 539 -13.24 -11.16 -30.07
C SER A 539 -12.41 -12.07 -29.16
N LEU A 540 -12.85 -12.24 -27.91
CA LEU A 540 -12.18 -13.07 -26.91
C LEU A 540 -12.19 -14.54 -27.34
N ASN A 541 -11.03 -15.19 -27.28
CA ASN A 541 -10.89 -16.59 -27.67
C ASN A 541 -11.22 -17.55 -26.49
N MET A 542 -11.27 -18.86 -26.77
CA MET A 542 -11.51 -19.86 -25.71
C MET A 542 -10.39 -19.92 -24.66
N GLN A 543 -9.14 -19.60 -25.05
CA GLN A 543 -8.01 -19.57 -24.11
C GLN A 543 -8.21 -18.49 -23.03
N TYR A 544 -8.77 -17.33 -23.38
CA TYR A 544 -9.13 -16.29 -22.42
C TYR A 544 -10.02 -16.83 -21.31
N TRP A 545 -11.11 -17.50 -21.69
CA TRP A 545 -12.08 -18.07 -20.76
C TRP A 545 -11.48 -19.19 -19.93
N HIS A 546 -10.63 -20.03 -20.52
CA HIS A 546 -9.93 -21.09 -19.79
C HIS A 546 -8.97 -20.51 -18.74
N VAL A 547 -8.19 -19.48 -19.10
CA VAL A 547 -7.31 -18.76 -18.17
C VAL A 547 -8.11 -18.05 -17.09
N LEU A 548 -9.22 -17.40 -17.41
CA LEU A 548 -10.09 -16.73 -16.44
C LEU A 548 -10.71 -17.73 -15.46
N ALA A 549 -11.21 -18.87 -15.96
CA ALA A 549 -11.74 -19.94 -15.12
C ALA A 549 -10.68 -20.50 -14.17
N ALA A 550 -9.46 -20.75 -14.66
CA ALA A 550 -8.35 -21.20 -13.83
C ALA A 550 -7.96 -20.16 -12.76
N LYS A 551 -8.00 -18.86 -13.08
CA LYS A 551 -7.76 -17.77 -12.12
C LYS A 551 -8.82 -17.77 -11.02
N LEU A 552 -10.10 -17.87 -11.36
CA LEU A 552 -11.18 -17.90 -10.39
C LEU A 552 -11.15 -19.18 -9.54
N ALA A 553 -10.86 -20.33 -10.15
CA ALA A 553 -10.70 -21.59 -9.44
C ALA A 553 -9.54 -21.51 -8.42
N PHE A 554 -8.42 -20.92 -8.80
CA PHE A 554 -7.29 -20.70 -7.89
C PHE A 554 -7.62 -19.78 -6.71
N VAL A 555 -8.54 -18.83 -6.87
CA VAL A 555 -8.97 -17.95 -5.77
C VAL A 555 -9.90 -18.67 -4.79
N ILE A 556 -10.68 -19.64 -5.28
CA ILE A 556 -11.66 -20.38 -4.50
C ILE A 556 -11.02 -21.54 -3.71
N VAL A 557 -10.08 -22.24 -4.34
CA VAL A 557 -9.28 -23.33 -3.72
C VAL A 557 -8.28 -22.73 -2.75
#